data_AF-A0A2H6N145-F1
#
_entry.id   AF-A0A2H6N145-F1
#
_cell.length_a   1.000
_cell.length_b   1.000
_cell.length_c   1.000
_cell.angle_alpha   90.00
_cell.angle_beta   90.00
_cell.angle_gamma   90.00
#
_symmetry.space_group_name_H-M   'P 1'
#
loop_
_entity.id
_entity.type
_entity.pdbx_description
1 polymer ?
#
loop_
_entity_poly.entity_id
_entity_poly.type
_entity_poly.pdbx_seq_one_letter_code
_entity_poly.pdbx_strand_id
1 'polypeptide(L)'
;RTDLKEGRYVIIPTTFEAGHLAEFLLRQFTDVPSDFQELTLDEPPRTCWSGICGYPQLVSQVHVISASGLKNQGSEEGVDPYVIIKCEGEKIRSQVLKDTLDPEFDVKG
;
A
#
# COMPACT_ATOMS: atom_id res chain seq x y z
N ARG A 1 -11.49 11.20 0.38
CA ARG A 1 -10.58 12.37 0.47
C ARG A 1 -9.66 12.11 1.65
N THR A 2 -8.36 12.20 1.45
CA THR A 2 -7.34 11.99 2.50
C THR A 2 -6.45 13.22 2.49
N ASP A 3 -6.13 13.72 3.67
CA ASP A 3 -5.14 14.79 3.83
C ASP A 3 -3.77 14.16 4.01
N LEU A 4 -2.90 14.38 3.02
CA LEU A 4 -1.53 13.89 3.01
C LEU A 4 -0.60 15.05 3.39
N LYS A 5 0.51 14.72 4.07
CA LYS A 5 1.59 15.69 4.24
C LYS A 5 2.21 16.03 2.88
N GLU A 6 2.91 17.14 2.79
CA GLU A 6 3.68 17.44 1.59
C GLU A 6 4.76 16.37 1.37
N GLY A 7 4.82 15.81 0.16
CA GLY A 7 5.72 14.71 -0.16
C GLY A 7 5.51 14.13 -1.56
N ARG A 8 6.32 13.13 -1.89
CA ARG A 8 6.22 12.37 -3.14
C ARG A 8 5.46 11.07 -2.87
N TYR A 9 4.40 10.84 -3.63
CA TYR A 9 3.52 9.70 -3.48
C TYR A 9 3.45 8.90 -4.77
N VAL A 10 3.27 7.58 -4.63
CA VAL A 10 2.99 6.67 -5.75
C VAL A 10 1.57 6.15 -5.57
N ILE A 11 0.78 6.18 -6.65
CA ILE A 11 -0.55 5.56 -6.70
C ILE A 11 -0.38 4.24 -7.44
N ILE A 12 -0.69 3.13 -6.77
CA ILE A 12 -0.66 1.80 -7.38
C ILE A 12 -2.11 1.32 -7.52
N PRO A 13 -2.72 1.45 -8.71
CA PRO A 13 -4.02 0.85 -8.97
C PRO A 13 -3.87 -0.67 -9.03
N THR A 14 -4.68 -1.38 -8.26
CA THR A 14 -4.66 -2.85 -8.19
C THR A 14 -6.05 -3.43 -8.41
N THR A 15 -6.09 -4.65 -8.95
CA THR A 15 -7.31 -5.47 -9.06
C THR A 15 -7.47 -6.34 -7.82
N PHE A 16 -8.68 -6.85 -7.60
CA PHE A 16 -8.94 -7.78 -6.49
C PHE A 16 -8.16 -9.10 -6.65
N GLU A 17 -8.14 -9.63 -7.88
CA GLU A 17 -7.44 -10.88 -8.18
C GLU A 17 -6.08 -10.61 -8.82
N ALA A 18 -5.04 -11.28 -8.32
CA ALA A 18 -3.70 -11.19 -8.89
C ALA A 18 -3.68 -11.63 -10.35
N GLY A 19 -2.88 -10.94 -11.17
CA GLY A 19 -2.68 -11.27 -12.59
C GLY A 19 -3.82 -10.83 -13.53
N HIS A 20 -4.92 -10.28 -12.99
CA HIS A 20 -5.98 -9.71 -13.82
C HIS A 20 -5.63 -8.31 -14.29
N LEU A 21 -5.65 -8.12 -15.61
CA LEU A 21 -5.50 -6.81 -16.25
C LEU A 21 -6.88 -6.16 -16.41
N ALA A 22 -6.94 -4.85 -16.16
CA ALA A 22 -8.15 -4.05 -16.35
C ALA A 22 -7.77 -2.67 -16.91
N GLU A 23 -8.60 -2.17 -17.82
CA GLU A 23 -8.53 -0.76 -18.23
C GLU A 23 -9.16 0.11 -17.13
N PHE A 24 -8.54 1.25 -16.84
CA PHE A 24 -9.04 2.17 -15.83
C PHE A 24 -8.75 3.62 -16.23
N LEU A 25 -9.53 4.54 -15.65
CA LEU A 25 -9.27 5.98 -15.71
C LEU A 25 -8.94 6.47 -14.31
N LEU A 26 -7.77 7.06 -14.13
CA LEU A 26 -7.36 7.68 -12.87
C LEU A 26 -7.48 9.20 -13.00
N ARG A 27 -8.22 9.83 -12.08
CA ARG A 27 -8.35 11.29 -11.97
C ARG A 27 -7.90 11.74 -10.59
N GLN A 28 -6.88 12.59 -10.56
CA GLN A 28 -6.37 13.18 -9.32
C GLN A 28 -6.97 14.56 -9.11
N PHE A 29 -7.37 14.86 -7.87
CA PHE A 29 -7.77 16.19 -7.42
C PHE A 29 -6.87 16.59 -6.26
N THR A 30 -6.12 17.68 -6.42
CA THR A 30 -5.20 18.21 -5.41
C THR A 30 -5.42 19.70 -5.24
N ASP A 31 -5.26 20.18 -4.01
CA ASP A 31 -5.40 21.60 -3.68
C ASP A 31 -4.14 22.40 -4.08
N VAL A 32 -3.05 21.71 -4.39
CA VAL A 32 -1.79 22.26 -4.93
C VAL A 32 -1.44 21.60 -6.26
N PRO A 33 -0.73 22.28 -7.18
CA PRO A 33 -0.26 21.65 -8.40
C PRO A 33 0.54 20.37 -8.09
N SER A 34 0.15 19.26 -8.69
CA SER A 34 0.92 18.02 -8.68
C SER A 34 1.64 17.85 -10.00
N ASP A 35 2.85 17.31 -9.96
CA ASP A 35 3.57 16.86 -11.14
C ASP A 35 3.21 15.39 -11.37
N PHE A 36 1.93 15.14 -11.69
CA PHE A 36 1.39 13.79 -11.81
C PHE A 36 1.89 13.12 -13.09
N GLN A 37 2.67 12.05 -12.93
CA GLN A 37 3.30 11.33 -14.03
C GLN A 37 3.19 9.82 -13.83
N GLU A 38 3.21 9.09 -14.95
CA GLU A 38 3.31 7.64 -14.95
C GLU A 38 4.71 7.19 -14.51
N LEU A 39 4.76 6.23 -13.59
CA LEU A 39 6.01 5.60 -13.18
C LEU A 39 6.41 4.56 -14.24
N THR A 40 7.35 4.93 -15.11
CA THR A 40 7.82 4.09 -16.22
C THR A 40 9.15 3.38 -15.95
N LEU A 41 9.82 3.73 -14.85
CA LEU A 41 11.09 3.14 -14.43
C LEU A 41 10.91 2.36 -13.14
N ASP A 42 11.44 1.13 -13.13
CA ASP A 42 11.44 0.29 -11.93
C ASP A 42 12.41 0.80 -10.86
N GLU A 43 13.55 1.35 -11.29
CA GLU A 43 14.59 1.86 -10.40
C GLU A 43 15.19 3.19 -10.93
N PRO A 44 15.75 4.04 -10.06
CA PRO A 44 16.43 5.26 -10.49
C PRO A 44 17.62 4.95 -11.43
N PRO A 45 17.85 5.75 -12.48
CA PRO A 45 18.96 5.52 -13.38
C PRO A 45 20.30 5.66 -12.65
N ARG A 46 21.22 4.74 -12.91
CA ARG A 46 22.61 4.87 -12.45
C ARG A 46 23.29 5.98 -13.23
N THR A 47 23.92 6.90 -12.50
CA THR A 47 24.68 8.02 -13.09
C THR A 47 26.10 8.01 -12.55
N CYS A 48 26.98 8.84 -13.14
CA CYS A 48 28.33 9.04 -12.62
C CYS A 48 28.35 9.49 -11.14
N TRP A 49 27.26 10.12 -10.66
CA TRP A 49 27.09 10.51 -9.26
C TRP A 49 26.76 9.34 -8.33
N SER A 50 26.23 8.21 -8.85
CA SER A 50 25.91 7.03 -8.03
C SER A 50 27.15 6.43 -7.36
N GLY A 51 28.35 6.64 -7.95
CA GLY A 51 29.63 6.23 -7.35
C GLY A 51 30.16 7.21 -6.29
N ILE A 52 29.72 8.46 -6.28
CA ILE A 52 30.21 9.52 -5.38
C ILE A 52 29.24 9.72 -4.21
N CYS A 53 27.93 9.67 -4.46
CA CYS A 53 26.87 9.92 -3.49
C CYS A 53 26.09 8.67 -3.06
N GLY A 54 26.47 7.50 -3.58
CA GLY A 54 25.72 6.26 -3.39
C GLY A 54 24.56 6.11 -4.38
N TYR A 55 24.11 4.88 -4.55
CA TYR A 55 22.90 4.58 -5.31
C TYR A 55 21.68 4.79 -4.40
N PRO A 56 20.58 5.43 -4.86
CA PRO A 56 19.39 5.57 -4.05
C PRO A 56 18.88 4.19 -3.61
N GLN A 57 18.73 4.00 -2.31
CA GLN A 57 18.09 2.82 -1.74
C GLN A 57 16.75 3.25 -1.16
N LEU A 58 15.66 2.67 -1.66
CA LEU A 58 14.32 2.89 -1.12
C LEU A 58 13.98 1.77 -0.15
N VAL A 59 13.53 2.14 1.05
CA VAL A 59 12.84 1.21 1.96
C VAL A 59 11.34 1.46 1.80
N SER A 60 10.62 0.48 1.27
CA SER A 60 9.16 0.52 1.23
C SER A 60 8.63 0.06 2.58
N GLN A 61 7.97 0.95 3.31
CA GLN A 61 7.23 0.59 4.52
C GLN A 61 5.76 0.32 4.16
N VAL A 62 5.26 -0.84 4.56
CA VAL A 62 3.83 -1.18 4.45
C VAL A 62 3.17 -0.90 5.78
N HIS A 63 2.27 0.08 5.83
CA HIS A 63 1.46 0.38 7.01
C HIS A 63 0.00 0.03 6.73
N VAL A 64 -0.48 -1.06 7.33
CA VAL A 64 -1.88 -1.48 7.22
C VAL A 64 -2.66 -0.87 8.38
N ILE A 65 -3.51 0.09 8.04
CA ILE A 65 -4.28 0.89 9.01
C ILE A 65 -5.52 0.10 9.47
N SER A 66 -6.40 -0.26 8.53
CA SER A 66 -7.65 -0.94 8.83
C SER A 66 -8.18 -1.72 7.62
N ALA A 67 -9.21 -2.54 7.84
CA ALA A 67 -10.09 -3.04 6.79
C ALA A 67 -11.55 -2.74 7.17
N SER A 68 -12.45 -2.77 6.19
CA SER A 68 -13.88 -2.57 6.42
C SER A 68 -14.72 -3.53 5.60
N GLY A 69 -15.90 -3.88 6.12
CA GLY A 69 -16.85 -4.74 5.44
C GLY A 69 -16.32 -6.15 5.16
N LEU A 70 -15.54 -6.72 6.07
CA LEU A 70 -15.06 -8.09 5.92
C LEU A 70 -16.25 -9.06 5.81
N LYS A 71 -16.10 -10.07 4.95
CA LYS A 71 -17.16 -11.04 4.71
C LYS A 71 -17.37 -11.90 5.96
N ASN A 72 -18.56 -11.80 6.53
CA ASN A 72 -19.01 -12.73 7.56
C ASN A 72 -19.24 -14.12 6.94
N GLN A 73 -18.65 -15.16 7.53
CA GLN A 73 -18.71 -16.54 7.03
C GLN A 73 -20.03 -17.26 7.38
N GLY A 74 -21.08 -16.51 7.74
CA GLY A 74 -22.42 -17.04 8.04
C GLY A 74 -22.71 -17.21 9.53
N SER A 75 -21.91 -16.60 10.41
CA SER A 75 -22.19 -16.49 11.85
C SER A 75 -23.04 -15.25 12.16
N GLU A 76 -23.81 -15.28 13.25
CA GLU A 76 -24.45 -14.06 13.78
C GLU A 76 -23.40 -13.08 14.36
N GLU A 77 -22.27 -13.62 14.83
CA GLU A 77 -21.07 -12.90 15.28
C GLU A 77 -20.17 -12.54 14.07
N GLY A 78 -19.30 -11.55 14.25
CA GLY A 78 -18.28 -11.10 13.29
C GLY A 78 -17.17 -12.13 13.03
N VAL A 79 -16.02 -11.67 12.54
CA VAL A 79 -14.86 -12.55 12.29
C VAL A 79 -13.67 -12.15 13.15
N ASP A 80 -12.66 -13.02 13.22
CA ASP A 80 -11.41 -12.78 13.97
C ASP A 80 -10.25 -12.44 13.01
N PRO A 81 -10.19 -11.23 12.43
CA PRO A 81 -9.24 -10.93 11.36
C PRO A 81 -7.81 -10.69 11.85
N TYR A 82 -6.86 -10.94 10.96
CA TYR A 82 -5.45 -10.58 11.12
C TYR A 82 -4.82 -10.33 9.75
N VAL A 83 -3.69 -9.62 9.74
CA VAL A 83 -2.94 -9.30 8.52
C VAL A 83 -1.63 -10.05 8.53
N ILE A 84 -1.22 -10.52 7.35
CA ILE A 84 0.15 -10.97 7.09
C ILE A 84 0.73 -10.05 6.01
N ILE A 85 1.85 -9.40 6.31
CA ILE A 85 2.64 -8.67 5.31
C ILE A 85 3.84 -9.55 4.97
N LYS A 86 4.06 -9.78 3.66
CA LYS A 86 5.20 -10.55 3.14
C LYS A 86 5.93 -9.72 2.11
N CYS A 87 7.25 -9.62 2.22
CA CYS A 87 8.10 -8.90 1.29
C CYS A 87 9.47 -9.58 1.23
N GLU A 88 9.97 -9.95 0.04
CA GLU A 88 11.34 -10.46 -0.16
C GLU A 88 11.78 -11.57 0.83
N GLY A 89 10.86 -12.46 1.21
CA GLY A 89 11.13 -13.56 2.17
C GLY A 89 10.88 -13.21 3.64
N GLU A 90 10.74 -11.94 3.99
CA GLU A 90 10.29 -11.48 5.30
C GLU A 90 8.78 -11.65 5.45
N LYS A 91 8.34 -11.94 6.68
CA LYS A 91 6.93 -12.14 7.01
C LYS A 91 6.63 -11.62 8.41
N ILE A 92 5.71 -10.66 8.50
CA ILE A 92 5.14 -10.21 9.77
C ILE A 92 3.65 -10.53 9.83
N ARG A 93 3.14 -10.66 11.05
CA ARG A 93 1.74 -10.95 11.35
C ARG A 93 1.23 -10.00 12.42
N SER A 94 0.07 -9.39 12.21
CA SER A 94 -0.59 -8.60 13.24
C SER A 94 -1.12 -9.48 14.38
N GLN A 95 -1.58 -8.83 15.45
CA GLN A 95 -2.47 -9.49 16.41
C GLN A 95 -3.79 -9.87 15.72
N VAL A 96 -4.48 -10.84 16.31
CA VAL A 96 -5.84 -11.21 15.92
C VAL A 96 -6.80 -10.30 16.66
N LEU A 97 -7.64 -9.58 15.93
CA LEU A 97 -8.72 -8.79 16.51
C LEU A 97 -9.97 -9.67 16.56
N LYS A 98 -10.77 -9.57 17.61
CA LYS A 98 -11.92 -10.45 17.81
C LYS A 98 -13.21 -9.81 17.35
N ASP A 99 -14.09 -10.63 16.79
CA ASP A 99 -15.50 -10.31 16.55
C ASP A 99 -15.70 -8.94 15.88
N THR A 100 -15.02 -8.70 14.75
CA THR A 100 -15.14 -7.44 14.01
C THR A 100 -15.10 -7.66 12.50
N LEU A 101 -15.94 -6.92 11.78
CA LEU A 101 -15.90 -6.83 10.32
C LEU A 101 -15.13 -5.59 9.84
N ASP A 102 -14.76 -4.69 10.74
CA ASP A 102 -14.10 -3.41 10.49
C ASP A 102 -12.86 -3.25 11.39
N PRO A 103 -11.84 -4.13 11.24
CA PRO A 103 -10.65 -4.11 12.11
C PRO A 103 -9.74 -2.90 11.89
N GLU A 104 -9.19 -2.37 12.99
CA GLU A 104 -8.08 -1.41 13.00
C GLU A 104 -6.78 -2.12 13.40
N PHE A 105 -5.91 -2.40 12.43
CA PHE A 105 -4.69 -3.17 12.66
C PHE A 105 -3.50 -2.34 13.13
N ASP A 106 -3.37 -1.12 12.61
CA ASP A 106 -2.25 -0.19 12.82
C ASP A 106 -0.86 -0.88 12.83
N VAL A 107 -0.61 -1.76 11.85
CA VAL A 107 0.59 -2.60 11.78
C VAL A 107 1.53 -2.15 10.67
N LYS A 108 2.83 -2.13 10.96
CA LYS A 108 3.90 -1.72 10.03
C LYS A 108 4.83 -2.88 9.70
N GLY A 109 5.28 -2.95 8.44
CA GLY A 109 6.29 -3.86 7.91
C GLY A 109 7.17 -3.27 6.86
#